data_AF-A0A5C1A6Y3-F1
#
_entry.id   AF-A0A5C1A6Y3-F1
#
_cell.length_a   1.000
_cell.length_b   1.000
_cell.length_c   1.000
_cell.angle_alpha   90.00
_cell.angle_beta   90.00
_cell.angle_gamma   90.00
#
_symmetry.space_group_name_H-M   'P 1'
#
loop_
_entity.id
_entity.type
_entity.pdbx_description
1 polymer ?
#
loop_
_entity_poly.entity_id
_entity_poly.type
_entity_poly.pdbx_seq_one_letter_code
_entity_poly.pdbx_strand_id
1 'polypeptide(L)'
;MEGNSNQPLGGEARAAIQQTIGDFYAQFVGGVAKARRMTAAAVRSGYGEGRVFTAERARAAKLVDRVETLSAPLARIPSYDTKSIRRARNAVVGGALRRSELP
;
A
#
# COMPACT_ATOMS: atom_id res chain seq x y z
N MET A 1 -26.10 -21.12 16.64
CA MET A 1 -24.63 -21.11 16.49
C MET A 1 -24.33 -20.65 15.08
N GLU A 2 -23.83 -19.42 14.94
CA GLU A 2 -23.36 -18.86 13.67
C GLU A 2 -22.00 -19.48 13.33
N GLY A 3 -21.98 -20.40 12.37
CA GLY A 3 -20.75 -21.10 11.96
C GLY A 3 -20.57 -22.46 12.63
N ASN A 4 -21.27 -23.48 12.13
CA ASN A 4 -20.96 -24.88 12.39
C ASN A 4 -20.37 -25.48 11.11
N SER A 5 -19.18 -26.10 11.18
CA SER A 5 -18.55 -26.76 10.03
C SER A 5 -19.34 -27.97 9.50
N ASN A 6 -20.32 -28.47 10.28
CA ASN A 6 -21.05 -29.71 10.01
C ASN A 6 -22.46 -29.50 9.43
N GLN A 7 -22.90 -28.26 9.19
CA GLN A 7 -24.22 -27.96 8.61
C GLN A 7 -24.15 -26.74 7.67
N PRO A 8 -24.99 -26.66 6.62
CA PRO A 8 -25.02 -25.50 5.74
C PRO A 8 -25.28 -24.20 6.49
N LEU A 9 -24.62 -23.11 6.07
CA LEU A 9 -24.89 -21.76 6.59
C LEU A 9 -26.38 -21.42 6.42
N GLY A 10 -27.05 -21.14 7.53
CA GLY A 10 -28.40 -20.61 7.51
C GLY A 10 -28.47 -19.28 6.74
N GLY A 11 -29.64 -18.99 6.16
CA GLY A 11 -29.84 -17.81 5.31
C GLY A 11 -29.45 -16.50 5.98
N GLU A 12 -29.80 -16.30 7.25
CA GLU A 12 -29.46 -15.10 8.01
C GLU A 12 -27.95 -14.97 8.27
N ALA A 13 -27.29 -16.05 8.69
CA ALA A 13 -25.84 -16.05 8.91
C ALA A 13 -25.09 -15.75 7.60
N ARG A 14 -25.56 -16.27 6.47
CA ARG A 14 -25.01 -15.95 5.15
C ARG A 14 -25.22 -14.47 4.79
N ALA A 15 -26.40 -13.91 5.09
CA ALA A 15 -26.69 -12.51 4.84
C ALA A 15 -25.80 -11.58 5.67
N ALA A 16 -25.60 -11.87 6.97
CA ALA A 16 -24.71 -11.11 7.85
C ALA A 16 -23.25 -11.11 7.35
N ILE A 17 -22.75 -12.27 6.92
CA ILE A 17 -21.42 -12.39 6.31
C ILE A 17 -21.37 -11.58 5.00
N GLN A 18 -22.40 -11.68 4.17
CA GLN A 18 -22.44 -10.98 2.88
C GLN A 18 -22.48 -9.45 3.05
N GLN A 19 -23.16 -8.95 4.07
CA GLN A 19 -23.18 -7.54 4.44
C GLN A 19 -21.77 -7.08 4.84
N THR A 20 -21.10 -7.83 5.71
CA THR A 20 -19.73 -7.54 6.14
C THR A 20 -18.76 -7.49 4.95
N ILE A 21 -18.87 -8.42 4.00
CA ILE A 21 -18.09 -8.41 2.75
C ILE A 21 -18.39 -7.15 1.94
N GLY A 22 -19.66 -6.77 1.82
CA GLY A 22 -20.09 -5.56 1.12
C GLY A 22 -19.49 -4.29 1.70
N ASP A 23 -19.45 -4.18 3.02
CA ASP A 23 -18.91 -3.01 3.73
C ASP A 23 -17.41 -2.84 3.47
N PHE A 24 -16.62 -3.90 3.63
CA PHE A 24 -15.18 -3.85 3.34
C PHE A 24 -14.89 -3.60 1.86
N TYR A 25 -15.70 -4.18 0.96
CA TYR A 25 -15.56 -3.93 -0.46
C TYR A 25 -15.83 -2.47 -0.82
N ALA A 26 -16.85 -1.85 -0.21
CA ALA A 26 -17.14 -0.43 -0.40
C ALA A 26 -15.99 0.46 0.09
N GLN A 27 -15.39 0.13 1.23
CA GLN A 27 -14.20 0.83 1.75
C GLN A 27 -13.02 0.74 0.78
N PHE A 28 -12.73 -0.44 0.25
CA PHE A 28 -11.68 -0.66 -0.75
C PHE A 28 -11.92 0.20 -2.00
N VAL A 29 -13.11 0.12 -2.58
CA VAL A 29 -13.49 0.87 -3.79
C VAL A 29 -13.33 2.37 -3.57
N GLY A 30 -13.80 2.89 -2.43
CA GLY A 30 -13.68 4.30 -2.07
C GLY A 30 -12.23 4.76 -1.94
N GLY A 31 -11.38 3.95 -1.29
CA GLY A 31 -9.95 4.23 -1.14
C GLY A 31 -9.23 4.31 -2.49
N VAL A 32 -9.45 3.32 -3.37
CA VAL A 32 -8.86 3.29 -4.71
C VAL A 32 -9.35 4.46 -5.56
N ALA A 33 -10.66 4.71 -5.58
CA ALA A 33 -11.26 5.82 -6.33
C ALA A 33 -10.64 7.16 -5.94
N LYS A 34 -10.51 7.42 -4.63
CA LYS A 34 -9.88 8.64 -4.10
C LYS A 34 -8.41 8.74 -4.50
N ALA A 35 -7.62 7.68 -4.27
CA ALA A 35 -6.18 7.70 -4.52
C ALA A 35 -5.84 7.83 -6.02
N ARG A 36 -6.64 7.19 -6.89
CA ARG A 36 -6.43 7.18 -8.34
C ARG A 36 -7.22 8.24 -9.11
N ARG A 37 -8.02 9.06 -8.40
CA ARG A 37 -8.91 10.08 -9.00
C ARG A 37 -9.85 9.46 -10.05
N MET A 38 -10.44 8.32 -9.70
CA MET A 38 -11.36 7.56 -10.55
C MET A 38 -12.75 7.54 -9.93
N THR A 39 -13.78 7.23 -10.73
CA THR A 39 -15.12 7.00 -10.20
C THR A 39 -15.21 5.61 -9.56
N ALA A 40 -16.05 5.46 -8.53
CA ALA A 40 -16.29 4.15 -7.91
C ALA A 40 -16.81 3.12 -8.92
N ALA A 41 -17.60 3.55 -9.91
CA ALA A 41 -18.08 2.70 -10.99
C ALA A 41 -16.92 2.14 -11.83
N ALA A 42 -15.98 2.98 -12.25
CA ALA A 42 -14.80 2.55 -12.99
C ALA A 42 -13.93 1.57 -12.19
N VAL A 43 -13.84 1.76 -10.87
CA VAL A 43 -13.14 0.81 -9.98
C VAL A 43 -13.84 -0.55 -9.97
N ARG A 44 -15.17 -0.60 -9.78
CA ARG A 44 -15.93 -1.85 -9.72
C ARG A 44 -15.93 -2.62 -11.03
N SER A 45 -16.18 -1.95 -12.16
CA SER A 45 -16.31 -2.61 -13.47
C SER A 45 -14.98 -2.95 -14.13
N GLY A 46 -13.89 -2.29 -13.72
CA GLY A 46 -12.59 -2.44 -14.36
C GLY A 46 -11.59 -3.27 -13.57
N TYR A 47 -11.60 -3.15 -12.23
CA TYR A 47 -10.43 -3.49 -11.40
C TYR A 47 -10.77 -4.15 -10.05
N GLY A 48 -12.00 -4.01 -9.57
CA GLY A 48 -12.46 -4.48 -8.26
C GLY A 48 -13.08 -5.88 -8.26
N GLU A 49 -12.96 -6.66 -9.33
CA GLU A 49 -13.59 -7.99 -9.44
C GLU A 49 -12.75 -9.13 -8.81
N GLY A 50 -11.67 -8.79 -8.12
CA GLY A 50 -10.77 -9.77 -7.48
C GLY A 50 -9.75 -10.42 -8.41
N ARG A 51 -9.67 -10.01 -9.68
CA ARG A 51 -8.67 -10.51 -10.63
C ARG A 51 -7.31 -9.85 -10.41
N VAL A 52 -6.24 -10.63 -10.51
CA VAL A 52 -4.85 -10.14 -10.40
C VAL A 52 -4.40 -9.56 -11.75
N PHE A 53 -3.67 -8.45 -11.68
CA PHE A 53 -3.11 -7.78 -12.85
C PHE A 53 -1.61 -8.04 -12.96
N THR A 54 -1.11 -8.20 -14.19
CA THR A 54 0.32 -8.04 -14.46
C THR A 54 0.71 -6.56 -14.32
N ALA A 55 1.99 -6.28 -14.10
CA ALA A 55 2.48 -4.91 -13.92
C ALA A 55 2.08 -3.96 -15.06
N GLU A 56 2.23 -4.39 -16.33
CA GLU A 56 1.85 -3.57 -17.48
C GLU A 56 0.34 -3.31 -17.57
N ARG A 57 -0.49 -4.31 -17.26
CA ARG A 57 -1.95 -4.12 -17.24
C ARG A 57 -2.37 -3.18 -16.12
N ALA A 58 -1.77 -3.28 -14.94
CA ALA A 58 -2.02 -2.36 -13.84
C ALA A 58 -1.61 -0.93 -14.20
N ARG A 59 -0.51 -0.75 -14.92
CA ARG A 59 -0.06 0.57 -15.39
C ARG A 59 -0.99 1.15 -16.45
N ALA A 60 -1.39 0.35 -17.45
CA ALA A 60 -2.37 0.77 -18.46
C ALA A 60 -3.72 1.16 -17.83
N ALA A 61 -4.12 0.44 -16.79
CA ALA A 61 -5.29 0.71 -15.96
C ALA A 61 -5.14 1.91 -15.00
N LYS A 62 -3.96 2.55 -14.94
CA LYS A 62 -3.62 3.64 -14.00
C LYS A 62 -3.73 3.26 -12.52
N LEU A 63 -3.63 1.96 -12.22
CA LEU A 63 -3.59 1.44 -10.85
C LEU A 63 -2.20 1.53 -10.21
N VAL A 64 -1.16 1.73 -11.03
CA VAL A 64 0.22 2.01 -10.62
C VAL A 64 0.77 3.16 -11.45
N ASP A 65 1.67 3.94 -10.85
CA ASP A 65 2.28 5.09 -11.53
C ASP A 65 3.47 4.69 -12.40
N ARG A 66 4.26 3.69 -11.95
CA ARG A 66 5.50 3.24 -12.59
C ARG A 66 5.75 1.76 -12.35
N VAL A 67 6.49 1.14 -13.26
CA VAL A 67 7.02 -0.23 -13.15
C VAL A 67 8.54 -0.12 -13.23
N GLU A 68 9.22 -0.42 -12.14
CA GLU A 68 10.66 -0.22 -12.00
C GLU A 68 11.20 -1.07 -10.85
N THR A 69 12.53 -1.21 -10.78
CA THR A 69 13.21 -1.85 -9.66
C THR A 69 13.29 -0.92 -8.45
N LEU A 70 13.48 -1.48 -7.26
CA LEU A 70 13.41 -0.76 -5.98
C LEU A 70 14.34 0.47 -5.87
N SER A 71 15.51 0.44 -6.51
CA SER A 71 16.49 1.54 -6.41
C SER A 71 15.98 2.86 -6.99
N ALA A 72 15.14 2.81 -8.02
CA ALA A 72 14.67 3.99 -8.73
C ALA A 72 13.71 4.89 -7.91
N PRO A 73 12.67 4.38 -7.21
CA PRO A 73 11.85 5.21 -6.33
C PRO A 73 12.60 5.70 -5.10
N LEU A 74 13.53 4.91 -4.55
CA LEU A 74 14.34 5.32 -3.40
C LEU A 74 15.17 6.57 -3.73
N ALA A 75 15.78 6.64 -4.91
CA ALA A 75 16.53 7.82 -5.33
C ALA A 75 15.68 9.11 -5.45
N ARG A 76 14.35 9.00 -5.52
CA ARG A 76 13.42 10.14 -5.61
C ARG A 76 12.83 10.57 -4.27
N ILE A 77 12.95 9.74 -3.24
CA ILE A 77 12.46 10.07 -1.89
C ILE A 77 13.50 10.97 -1.21
N PRO A 78 13.18 12.24 -0.88
CA PRO A 78 14.18 13.19 -0.36
C PRO A 78 14.86 12.74 0.93
N SER A 79 14.16 12.01 1.80
CA SER A 79 14.71 11.46 3.04
C SER A 79 15.67 10.27 2.82
N TYR A 80 15.72 9.73 1.61
CA TYR A 80 16.62 8.66 1.20
C TYR A 80 17.87 9.21 0.48
N ASP A 81 18.26 10.45 0.77
CA ASP A 81 19.55 10.97 0.33
C ASP A 81 20.69 10.37 1.17
N THR A 82 21.29 9.33 0.63
CA THR A 82 22.46 8.65 1.19
C THR A 82 23.62 9.63 1.46
N LYS A 83 23.70 10.80 0.80
CA LYS A 83 24.72 11.81 1.07
C LYS A 83 24.44 12.57 2.36
N SER A 84 23.21 12.97 2.63
CA SER A 84 22.82 13.62 3.90
C SER A 84 22.92 12.66 5.08
N ILE A 85 22.57 11.38 4.93
CA ILE A 85 22.83 10.35 5.96
C ILE A 85 24.34 10.20 6.22
N ARG A 86 25.17 10.13 5.17
CA ARG A 86 26.65 10.06 5.32
C ARG A 86 27.24 11.32 5.94
N ARG A 87 26.74 12.51 5.59
CA ARG A 87 27.16 13.79 6.20
C ARG A 87 26.79 13.86 7.67
N ALA A 88 25.55 13.50 8.03
CA ALA A 88 25.10 13.46 9.42
C ALA A 88 25.95 12.48 10.25
N ARG A 89 26.22 11.28 9.72
CA ARG A 89 27.10 10.30 10.36
C ARG A 89 28.52 10.83 10.54
N ASN A 90 29.11 11.43 9.51
CA ASN A 90 30.47 11.97 9.58
C ASN A 90 30.57 13.17 10.53
N ALA A 91 29.52 13.98 10.65
CA ALA A 91 29.47 15.09 11.61
C ALA A 91 29.42 14.58 13.06
N VAL A 92 28.64 13.52 13.34
CA VAL A 92 28.59 12.89 14.66
C VAL A 92 29.93 12.25 15.04
N VAL A 93 30.56 11.52 14.10
CA VAL A 93 31.86 10.89 14.32
C VAL A 93 32.98 11.93 14.47
N GLY A 94 32.99 12.97 13.64
CA GLY A 94 33.97 14.06 13.72
C GLY A 94 33.84 14.89 15.01
N GLY A 95 32.62 15.08 15.52
CA GLY A 95 32.38 15.73 16.81
C GLY A 95 32.75 14.87 18.02
N ALA A 96 32.70 13.55 17.90
CA ALA A 96 33.16 12.62 18.94
C ALA A 96 34.68 12.62 19.07
N LEU A 97 35.41 12.62 17.94
CA LEU A 97 36.88 12.63 17.90
C LEU A 97 37.49 13.94 18.44
N ARG A 98 36.82 15.08 18.24
CA ARG A 98 37.30 16.37 18.79
C ARG A 98 37.10 16.53 20.30
N ARG A 99 36.34 15.66 20.97
CA ARG A 99 36.15 15.68 22.43
C ARG A 99 37.13 14.80 23.20
N SER A 100 37.84 13.90 22.52
CA SER A 100 38.88 13.05 23.13
C SER A 100 40.28 13.67 23.13
N GLU A 101 40.44 14.89 22.62
CA GLU A 101 41.72 15.61 22.50
C GLU A 101 41.78 16.90 23.36
N LEU A 102 40.90 17.05 24.34
CA LEU A 102 40.99 18.13 25.33
C LEU A 102 41.76 17.62 26.57
N PRO A 103 42.82 18.31 27.01
CA PRO A 103 43.62 17.94 28.18
C PRO A 103 42.85 18.09 29.50
#